data_AF-A0A847FDG4-F1
#
_entry.id   AF-A0A847FDG4-F1
#
_cell.length_a   1.000
_cell.length_b   1.000
_cell.length_c   1.000
_cell.angle_alpha   90.00
_cell.angle_beta   90.00
_cell.angle_gamma   90.00
#
_symmetry.space_group_name_H-M   'P 1'
#
loop_
_entity.id
_entity.type
_entity.pdbx_description
1 polymer ?
#
loop_
_entity_poly.entity_id
_entity_poly.type
_entity_poly.pdbx_seq_one_letter_code
_entity_poly.pdbx_strand_id
1 'polypeptide(L)'
;MAMETLQNIYVGTSGWSYPKGEGTWKGHFYPPGTTNELTYYSNFFNTVEINSSFYRPPDPRIAANWANAVPEGFLFSVKLWQKFTHPDMYQAATGQEAVISLADVDLFKSSIEPIAVAGQLGALLAQFPPGFTNTRQNQRTLREVVEAFRDYRLAVELRHRSWSDDAATARLLRESGTSWVRIDEPRFSSSVAQELPQTADHSYFRLHGRNREMWWKGNVETRYKYLYSAGEIAQLAEQVKQVGQKSNSTFIYFNNHWQAYAPRNAMDMMRALQLPLKAIPPMFLTLE
;
A
#
# COMPACT_ATOMS: atom_id res chain seq x y z
N MET A 1 -31.70 9.27 -9.48
CA MET A 1 -30.24 9.49 -9.58
C MET A 1 -29.61 8.13 -9.67
N ALA A 2 -29.01 7.79 -10.82
CA ALA A 2 -28.36 6.50 -10.98
C ALA A 2 -27.20 6.41 -9.99
N MET A 3 -27.11 5.31 -9.24
CA MET A 3 -25.90 4.98 -8.49
C MET A 3 -24.80 4.80 -9.53
N GLU A 4 -23.91 5.78 -9.69
CA GLU A 4 -22.64 5.57 -10.37
C GLU A 4 -21.96 4.41 -9.65
N THR A 5 -21.90 3.27 -10.32
CA THR A 5 -21.26 2.08 -9.76
C THR A 5 -19.79 2.44 -9.64
N LEU A 6 -19.27 2.47 -8.41
CA LEU A 6 -17.84 2.60 -8.14
C LEU A 6 -17.13 1.34 -8.70
N GLN A 7 -16.90 1.30 -10.01
CA GLN A 7 -16.23 0.19 -10.65
C GLN A 7 -14.74 0.24 -10.29
N ASN A 8 -14.16 -0.93 -9.96
CA ASN A 8 -12.73 -1.13 -9.70
C ASN A 8 -12.15 -0.44 -8.44
N ILE A 9 -12.86 -0.52 -7.30
CA ILE A 9 -12.27 -0.24 -5.99
C ILE A 9 -11.73 -1.51 -5.36
N TYR A 10 -10.47 -1.44 -4.94
CA TYR A 10 -9.73 -2.52 -4.30
C TYR A 10 -9.37 -2.12 -2.88
N VAL A 11 -9.94 -2.81 -1.89
CA VAL A 11 -9.73 -2.53 -0.46
C VAL A 11 -9.05 -3.73 0.18
N GLY A 12 -7.93 -3.47 0.84
CA GLY A 12 -7.18 -4.49 1.56
C GLY A 12 -6.23 -3.88 2.58
N THR A 13 -5.18 -4.61 2.87
CA THR A 13 -4.19 -4.28 3.89
C THR A 13 -2.78 -4.29 3.32
N SER A 14 -1.86 -3.60 3.98
CA SER A 14 -0.43 -3.77 3.75
C SER A 14 0.00 -5.09 4.36
N GLY A 15 0.16 -6.13 3.53
CA GLY A 15 0.45 -7.49 3.96
C GLY A 15 -0.76 -8.25 4.51
N TRP A 16 -0.65 -9.58 4.54
CA TRP A 16 -1.62 -10.49 5.14
C TRP A 16 -1.06 -11.27 6.33
N SER A 17 0.26 -11.48 6.43
CA SER A 17 0.84 -12.34 7.47
C SER A 17 1.60 -11.55 8.53
N TYR A 18 1.10 -11.58 9.76
CA TYR A 18 1.71 -10.97 10.95
C TYR A 18 1.73 -11.99 12.10
N PRO A 19 2.65 -12.97 12.08
CA PRO A 19 2.57 -14.15 12.94
C PRO A 19 3.23 -14.02 14.32
N LYS A 20 3.92 -12.90 14.60
CA LYS A 20 4.76 -12.67 15.78
C LYS A 20 4.47 -11.29 16.38
N GLY A 21 5.03 -11.04 17.56
CA GLY A 21 4.91 -9.77 18.28
C GLY A 21 3.56 -9.59 18.97
N GLU A 22 3.41 -8.46 19.67
CA GLU A 22 2.16 -8.10 20.34
C GLU A 22 1.09 -7.70 19.32
N GLY A 23 1.53 -7.19 18.16
CA GLY A 23 0.68 -6.83 17.03
C GLY A 23 0.21 -8.01 16.18
N THR A 24 0.45 -9.27 16.58
CA THR A 24 0.09 -10.49 15.82
C THR A 24 -1.37 -10.52 15.39
N TRP A 25 -1.66 -11.16 14.25
CA TRP A 25 -3.03 -11.36 13.75
C TRP A 25 -3.62 -12.71 14.18
N LYS A 26 -2.81 -13.61 14.72
CA LYS A 26 -3.27 -14.91 15.22
C LYS A 26 -4.18 -14.72 16.43
N GLY A 27 -5.38 -15.29 16.38
CA GLY A 27 -6.40 -15.10 17.41
C GLY A 27 -7.11 -13.74 17.38
N HIS A 28 -6.75 -12.86 16.44
CA HIS A 28 -7.44 -11.57 16.22
C HIS A 28 -8.16 -11.52 14.87
N PHE A 29 -7.56 -12.10 13.82
CA PHE A 29 -8.14 -12.24 12.49
C PHE A 29 -8.10 -13.68 12.00
N TYR A 30 -7.00 -14.39 12.28
CA TYR A 30 -6.83 -15.80 11.94
C TYR A 30 -7.29 -16.69 13.09
N PRO A 31 -8.33 -17.53 12.89
CA PRO A 31 -8.69 -18.56 13.84
C PRO A 31 -7.50 -19.50 14.14
N PRO A 32 -7.43 -20.07 15.35
CA PRO A 32 -6.45 -21.11 15.67
C PRO A 32 -6.47 -22.23 14.62
N GLY A 33 -5.29 -22.67 14.18
CA GLY A 33 -5.16 -23.72 13.15
C GLY A 33 -5.20 -23.25 11.70
N THR A 34 -5.30 -21.94 11.43
CA THR A 34 -5.20 -21.42 10.06
C THR A 34 -3.81 -21.74 9.47
N THR A 35 -3.77 -22.54 8.41
CA THR A 35 -2.52 -23.00 7.76
C THR A 35 -2.12 -22.16 6.56
N ASN A 36 -3.09 -21.66 5.78
CA ASN A 36 -2.84 -20.77 4.64
C ASN A 36 -3.54 -19.43 4.85
N GLU A 37 -2.78 -18.49 5.45
CA GLU A 37 -3.25 -17.14 5.78
C GLU A 37 -3.67 -16.34 4.53
N LEU A 38 -2.99 -16.51 3.38
CA LEU A 38 -3.34 -15.79 2.14
C LEU A 38 -4.68 -16.26 1.57
N THR A 39 -4.88 -17.57 1.46
CA THR A 39 -6.15 -18.14 0.99
C THR A 39 -7.29 -17.73 1.92
N TYR A 40 -7.08 -17.82 3.25
CA TYR A 40 -8.07 -17.33 4.22
C TYR A 40 -8.37 -15.84 4.02
N TYR A 41 -7.34 -14.99 3.91
CA TYR A 41 -7.46 -13.55 3.71
C TYR A 41 -8.28 -13.20 2.45
N SER A 42 -8.04 -13.92 1.36
CA SER A 42 -8.69 -13.69 0.06
C SER A 42 -10.21 -13.98 0.03
N ASN A 43 -10.73 -14.64 1.06
CA ASN A 43 -12.17 -14.82 1.25
C ASN A 43 -12.88 -13.51 1.64
N PHE A 44 -12.15 -12.50 2.14
CA PHE A 44 -12.74 -11.28 2.68
C PHE A 44 -12.40 -10.04 1.86
N PHE A 45 -11.21 -10.00 1.26
CA PHE A 45 -10.70 -8.85 0.51
C PHE A 45 -10.44 -9.19 -0.95
N ASN A 46 -10.39 -8.16 -1.80
CA ASN A 46 -10.11 -8.30 -3.24
C ASN A 46 -8.71 -7.83 -3.63
N THR A 47 -7.90 -7.38 -2.67
CA THR A 47 -6.52 -6.99 -2.91
C THR A 47 -5.66 -7.13 -1.67
N VAL A 48 -4.34 -7.16 -1.85
CA VAL A 48 -3.35 -6.96 -0.78
C VAL A 48 -2.10 -6.26 -1.31
N GLU A 49 -1.46 -5.43 -0.48
CA GLU A 49 -0.16 -4.83 -0.79
C GLU A 49 0.96 -5.72 -0.24
N ILE A 50 1.74 -6.35 -1.14
CA ILE A 50 2.92 -7.13 -0.81
C ILE A 50 4.02 -6.18 -0.33
N ASN A 51 4.40 -6.32 0.94
CA ASN A 51 5.52 -5.60 1.54
C ASN A 51 6.79 -6.46 1.65
N SER A 52 6.71 -7.79 1.55
CA SER A 52 7.91 -8.65 1.63
C SER A 52 8.91 -8.39 0.50
N SER A 53 8.42 -7.96 -0.67
CA SER A 53 9.21 -7.53 -1.83
C SER A 53 10.11 -6.32 -1.55
N PHE A 54 9.76 -5.51 -0.54
CA PHE A 54 10.56 -4.37 -0.10
C PHE A 54 11.93 -4.82 0.41
N TYR A 55 12.02 -5.95 1.10
CA TYR A 55 13.29 -6.40 1.68
C TYR A 55 14.15 -7.11 0.63
N ARG A 56 13.52 -7.88 -0.26
CA ARG A 56 14.16 -8.58 -1.38
C ARG A 56 13.14 -8.89 -2.47
N PRO A 57 13.54 -8.91 -3.75
CA PRO A 57 12.71 -9.47 -4.81
C PRO A 57 12.23 -10.88 -4.42
N PRO A 58 10.94 -11.22 -4.58
CA PRO A 58 10.47 -12.57 -4.33
C PRO A 58 11.14 -13.59 -5.26
N ASP A 59 11.16 -14.86 -4.85
CA ASP A 59 11.44 -15.93 -5.82
C ASP A 59 10.22 -16.05 -6.74
N PRO A 60 10.38 -16.11 -8.08
CA PRO A 60 9.25 -16.22 -9.01
C PRO A 60 8.30 -17.38 -8.68
N ARG A 61 8.81 -18.49 -8.14
CA ARG A 61 7.97 -19.63 -7.73
C ARG A 61 7.06 -19.27 -6.55
N ILE A 62 7.54 -18.43 -5.64
CA ILE A 62 6.73 -17.91 -4.52
C ILE A 62 5.67 -16.95 -5.04
N ALA A 63 6.00 -16.07 -5.99
CA ALA A 63 5.04 -15.20 -6.64
C ALA A 63 3.94 -15.99 -7.38
N ALA A 64 4.33 -17.04 -8.10
CA ALA A 64 3.39 -17.97 -8.75
C ALA A 64 2.48 -18.68 -7.74
N ASN A 65 3.02 -19.11 -6.60
CA ASN A 65 2.21 -19.72 -5.53
C ASN A 65 1.20 -18.73 -4.94
N TRP A 66 1.55 -17.44 -4.81
CA TRP A 66 0.58 -16.42 -4.38
C TRP A 66 -0.55 -16.25 -5.39
N ALA A 67 -0.20 -16.14 -6.68
CA ALA A 67 -1.17 -16.03 -7.77
C ALA A 67 -2.18 -17.20 -7.78
N ASN A 68 -1.68 -18.42 -7.58
CA ASN A 68 -2.51 -19.64 -7.53
C ASN A 68 -3.35 -19.79 -6.25
N ALA A 69 -3.02 -19.08 -5.17
CA ALA A 69 -3.66 -19.25 -3.86
C ALA A 69 -4.90 -18.39 -3.64
N VAL A 70 -5.19 -17.47 -4.57
CA VAL A 70 -6.26 -16.46 -4.46
C VAL A 70 -7.27 -16.61 -5.62
N PRO A 71 -8.53 -16.20 -5.44
CA PRO A 71 -9.55 -16.30 -6.49
C PRO A 71 -9.30 -15.34 -7.65
N GLU A 72 -9.97 -15.60 -8.77
CA GLU A 72 -10.00 -14.70 -9.93
C GLU A 72 -10.43 -13.27 -9.52
N GLY A 73 -9.82 -12.27 -10.13
CA GLY A 73 -10.07 -10.86 -9.84
C GLY A 73 -9.41 -10.32 -8.56
N PHE A 74 -8.74 -11.17 -7.77
CA PHE A 74 -7.91 -10.70 -6.66
C PHE A 74 -6.62 -10.07 -7.18
N LEU A 75 -6.28 -8.86 -6.71
CA LEU A 75 -5.08 -8.15 -7.14
C LEU A 75 -4.00 -8.09 -6.06
N PHE A 76 -2.75 -8.03 -6.49
CA PHE A 76 -1.61 -7.73 -5.63
C PHE A 76 -1.01 -6.40 -6.04
N SER A 77 -0.95 -5.44 -5.12
CA SER A 77 0.01 -4.33 -5.26
C SER A 77 1.36 -4.75 -4.69
N VAL A 78 2.45 -4.35 -5.30
CA VAL A 78 3.80 -4.79 -4.88
C VAL A 78 4.66 -3.60 -4.55
N LYS A 79 5.17 -3.55 -3.31
CA LYS A 79 6.12 -2.51 -2.90
C LYS A 79 7.48 -2.77 -3.56
N LEU A 80 8.06 -1.73 -4.13
CA LEU A 80 9.39 -1.80 -4.74
C LEU A 80 10.46 -2.19 -3.72
N TRP A 81 11.51 -2.84 -4.21
CA TRP A 81 12.68 -3.21 -3.41
C TRP A 81 13.33 -1.98 -2.78
N GLN A 82 13.72 -2.09 -1.50
CA GLN A 82 14.28 -0.99 -0.71
C GLN A 82 15.55 -0.41 -1.34
N LYS A 83 16.27 -1.20 -2.15
CA LYS A 83 17.42 -0.73 -2.93
C LYS A 83 17.08 0.49 -3.80
N PHE A 84 15.84 0.58 -4.30
CA PHE A 84 15.41 1.67 -5.19
C PHE A 84 14.93 2.93 -4.45
N THR A 85 14.58 2.84 -3.17
CA THR A 85 13.85 3.91 -2.47
C THR A 85 14.44 4.30 -1.11
N HIS A 86 15.20 3.40 -0.48
CA HIS A 86 15.77 3.54 0.85
C HIS A 86 17.24 3.06 0.86
N PRO A 87 18.15 3.79 0.19
CA PRO A 87 19.54 3.37 0.03
C PRO A 87 20.25 3.09 1.36
N ASP A 88 20.03 3.95 2.38
CA ASP A 88 20.62 3.78 3.71
C ASP A 88 20.13 2.49 4.40
N MET A 89 18.83 2.16 4.25
CA MET A 89 18.28 0.92 4.82
C MET A 89 18.81 -0.31 4.08
N TYR A 90 18.95 -0.23 2.75
CA TYR A 90 19.56 -1.29 1.96
C TYR A 90 21.00 -1.55 2.41
N GLN A 91 21.79 -0.50 2.56
CA GLN A 91 23.19 -0.61 3.00
C GLN A 91 23.29 -1.16 4.42
N ALA A 92 22.47 -0.68 5.35
CA ALA A 92 22.45 -1.19 6.72
C ALA A 92 22.07 -2.68 6.78
N ALA A 93 21.16 -3.14 5.92
CA ALA A 93 20.70 -4.53 5.91
C ALA A 93 21.65 -5.51 5.19
N THR A 94 22.41 -5.04 4.20
CA THR A 94 23.19 -5.91 3.30
C THR A 94 24.71 -5.68 3.36
N GLY A 95 25.15 -4.56 3.91
CA GLY A 95 26.54 -4.09 3.85
C GLY A 95 26.95 -3.54 2.48
N GLN A 96 26.05 -3.50 1.50
CA GLN A 96 26.34 -3.08 0.13
C GLN A 96 25.77 -1.70 -0.16
N GLU A 97 26.50 -0.90 -0.95
CA GLU A 97 25.96 0.36 -1.47
C GLU A 97 24.76 0.09 -2.39
N ALA A 98 23.74 0.94 -2.31
CA ALA A 98 22.51 0.83 -3.09
C ALA A 98 22.68 1.36 -4.54
N VAL A 99 23.70 0.86 -5.25
CA VAL A 99 23.89 1.21 -6.67
C VAL A 99 22.83 0.50 -7.50
N ILE A 100 21.91 1.27 -8.09
CA ILE A 100 20.82 0.77 -8.92
C ILE A 100 21.36 0.51 -10.33
N SER A 101 21.28 -0.74 -10.79
CA SER A 101 21.60 -1.13 -12.16
C SER A 101 20.36 -1.59 -12.93
N LEU A 102 20.45 -1.65 -14.25
CA LEU A 102 19.40 -2.25 -15.09
C LEU A 102 19.13 -3.71 -14.69
N ALA A 103 20.17 -4.47 -14.34
CA ALA A 103 20.02 -5.85 -13.89
C ALA A 103 19.19 -5.97 -12.60
N ASP A 104 19.27 -5.00 -11.69
CA ASP A 104 18.43 -4.98 -10.48
C ASP A 104 16.96 -4.74 -10.83
N VAL A 105 16.69 -3.84 -11.78
CA VAL A 105 15.34 -3.55 -12.28
C VAL A 105 14.77 -4.80 -12.97
N ASP A 106 15.54 -5.44 -13.85
CA ASP A 106 15.13 -6.64 -14.58
C ASP A 106 14.88 -7.82 -13.63
N LEU A 107 15.73 -7.97 -12.59
CA LEU A 107 15.53 -8.95 -11.53
C LEU A 107 14.20 -8.71 -10.80
N PHE A 108 13.91 -7.47 -10.44
CA PHE A 108 12.65 -7.14 -9.76
C PHE A 108 11.44 -7.38 -10.67
N LYS A 109 11.48 -6.94 -11.93
CA LYS A 109 10.39 -7.20 -12.90
C LYS A 109 10.15 -8.70 -13.08
N SER A 110 11.22 -9.48 -13.29
CA SER A 110 11.15 -10.95 -13.42
C SER A 110 10.59 -11.63 -12.18
N SER A 111 10.86 -11.08 -10.98
CA SER A 111 10.37 -11.62 -9.71
C SER A 111 8.85 -11.54 -9.54
N ILE A 112 8.21 -10.54 -10.16
CA ILE A 112 6.76 -10.30 -10.07
C ILE A 112 6.01 -10.74 -11.33
N GLU A 113 6.73 -11.13 -12.38
CA GLU A 113 6.17 -11.56 -13.66
C GLU A 113 5.07 -12.62 -13.52
N PRO A 114 5.17 -13.64 -12.65
CA PRO A 114 4.10 -14.63 -12.50
C PRO A 114 2.75 -14.03 -12.07
N ILE A 115 2.77 -12.96 -11.26
CA ILE A 115 1.55 -12.24 -10.86
C ILE A 115 1.02 -11.38 -12.02
N ALA A 116 1.93 -10.77 -12.79
CA ALA A 116 1.57 -9.95 -13.95
C ALA A 116 0.93 -10.78 -15.07
N VAL A 117 1.55 -11.90 -15.45
CA VAL A 117 1.03 -12.82 -16.48
C VAL A 117 -0.30 -13.45 -16.07
N ALA A 118 -0.52 -13.68 -14.77
CA ALA A 118 -1.81 -14.14 -14.24
C ALA A 118 -2.92 -13.07 -14.28
N GLY A 119 -2.61 -11.83 -14.69
CA GLY A 119 -3.56 -10.72 -14.69
C GLY A 119 -3.90 -10.20 -13.29
N GLN A 120 -3.08 -10.53 -12.29
CA GLN A 120 -3.33 -10.24 -10.88
C GLN A 120 -2.45 -9.10 -10.34
N LEU A 121 -1.65 -8.44 -11.17
CA LEU A 121 -0.85 -7.29 -10.75
C LEU A 121 -1.70 -6.01 -10.71
N GLY A 122 -1.87 -5.44 -9.53
CA GLY A 122 -2.63 -4.19 -9.31
C GLY A 122 -1.82 -2.95 -9.65
N ALA A 123 -0.88 -2.61 -8.78
CA ALA A 123 0.01 -1.45 -8.93
C ALA A 123 1.35 -1.67 -8.19
N LEU A 124 2.41 -1.04 -8.67
CA LEU A 124 3.70 -0.98 -7.96
C LEU A 124 3.72 0.22 -7.03
N LEU A 125 4.25 0.05 -5.81
CA LEU A 125 4.41 1.13 -4.84
C LEU A 125 5.89 1.51 -4.68
N ALA A 126 6.24 2.71 -5.09
CA ALA A 126 7.51 3.37 -4.81
C ALA A 126 7.35 4.33 -3.62
N GLN A 127 7.56 3.82 -2.41
CA GLN A 127 7.48 4.63 -1.20
C GLN A 127 8.86 5.16 -0.81
N PHE A 128 8.98 6.47 -0.58
CA PHE A 128 10.22 7.13 -0.15
C PHE A 128 10.16 7.55 1.32
N PRO A 129 11.29 7.53 2.05
CA PRO A 129 11.31 7.87 3.47
C PRO A 129 11.05 9.37 3.72
N PRO A 130 10.66 9.78 4.94
CA PRO A 130 10.46 11.20 5.28
C PRO A 130 11.68 12.11 5.04
N GLY A 131 12.90 11.56 5.12
CA GLY A 131 14.14 12.29 4.81
C GLY A 131 14.38 12.55 3.32
N PHE A 132 13.62 11.91 2.42
CA PHE A 132 13.67 12.16 1.00
C PHE A 132 12.92 13.46 0.68
N THR A 133 13.60 14.59 0.80
CA THR A 133 13.06 15.93 0.54
C THR A 133 13.26 16.35 -0.93
N ASN A 134 12.44 17.28 -1.43
CA ASN A 134 12.53 17.77 -2.82
C ASN A 134 13.81 18.58 -3.10
N THR A 135 14.91 17.87 -3.36
CA THR A 135 16.21 18.42 -3.80
C THR A 135 16.49 18.00 -5.24
N ARG A 136 17.42 18.68 -5.94
CA ARG A 136 17.78 18.30 -7.32
C ARG A 136 18.22 16.84 -7.44
N GLN A 137 18.99 16.34 -6.47
CA GLN A 137 19.43 14.95 -6.43
C GLN A 137 18.23 14.00 -6.29
N ASN A 138 17.34 14.26 -5.33
CA ASN A 138 16.18 13.41 -5.09
C ASN A 138 15.17 13.47 -6.25
N GLN A 139 15.02 14.61 -6.92
CA GLN A 139 14.22 14.69 -8.15
C GLN A 139 14.79 13.81 -9.27
N ARG A 140 16.13 13.69 -9.36
CA ARG A 140 16.78 12.79 -10.32
C ARG A 140 16.49 11.33 -9.99
N THR A 141 16.66 10.94 -8.72
CA THR A 141 16.33 9.60 -8.24
C THR A 141 14.86 9.26 -8.47
N LEU A 142 13.94 10.18 -8.19
CA LEU A 142 12.51 9.98 -8.46
C LEU A 142 12.25 9.73 -9.95
N ARG A 143 12.85 10.53 -10.83
CA ARG A 143 12.74 10.35 -12.29
C ARG A 143 13.28 9.00 -12.76
N GLU A 144 14.43 8.58 -12.24
CA GLU A 144 15.06 7.30 -12.58
C GLU A 144 14.15 6.12 -12.17
N VAL A 145 13.55 6.15 -10.97
CA VAL A 145 12.61 5.11 -10.52
C VAL A 145 11.33 5.12 -11.36
N VAL A 146 10.75 6.30 -11.61
CA VAL A 146 9.54 6.43 -12.41
C VAL A 146 9.75 5.90 -13.83
N GLU A 147 10.86 6.26 -14.46
CA GLU A 147 11.20 5.80 -15.81
C GLU A 147 11.42 4.28 -15.86
N ALA A 148 12.14 3.71 -14.88
CA ALA A 148 12.43 2.28 -14.83
C ALA A 148 11.17 1.40 -14.77
N PHE A 149 10.08 1.91 -14.17
CA PHE A 149 8.83 1.18 -13.96
C PHE A 149 7.62 1.77 -14.71
N ARG A 150 7.86 2.59 -15.74
CA ARG A 150 6.82 3.28 -16.52
C ARG A 150 5.79 2.37 -17.21
N ASP A 151 6.15 1.11 -17.44
CA ASP A 151 5.29 0.12 -18.09
C ASP A 151 4.22 -0.45 -17.13
N TYR A 152 4.31 -0.12 -15.84
CA TYR A 152 3.39 -0.59 -14.80
C TYR A 152 2.54 0.57 -14.27
N ARG A 153 1.37 0.25 -13.70
CA ARG A 153 0.65 1.21 -12.85
C ARG A 153 1.52 1.50 -11.63
N LEU A 154 2.17 2.66 -11.62
CA LEU A 154 3.08 3.07 -10.56
C LEU A 154 2.41 4.07 -9.64
N ALA A 155 2.54 3.85 -8.34
CA ALA A 155 2.17 4.79 -7.30
C ALA A 155 3.41 5.21 -6.51
N VAL A 156 3.60 6.53 -6.33
CA VAL A 156 4.72 7.11 -5.59
C VAL A 156 4.22 7.72 -4.29
N GLU A 157 4.82 7.31 -3.17
CA GLU A 157 4.54 7.87 -1.85
C GLU A 157 5.69 8.76 -1.40
N LEU A 158 5.43 10.07 -1.37
CA LEU A 158 6.32 11.11 -0.87
C LEU A 158 5.82 11.61 0.48
N ARG A 159 6.67 11.56 1.50
CA ARG A 159 6.28 11.83 2.90
C ARG A 159 6.63 13.23 3.40
N HIS A 160 7.26 14.06 2.58
CA HIS A 160 7.73 15.38 2.99
C HIS A 160 7.05 16.51 2.20
N ARG A 161 6.60 17.57 2.90
CA ARG A 161 5.89 18.72 2.31
C ARG A 161 6.63 19.44 1.20
N SER A 162 7.96 19.41 1.18
CA SER A 162 8.73 20.06 0.11
C SER A 162 8.41 19.51 -1.30
N TRP A 163 7.81 18.32 -1.38
CA TRP A 163 7.25 17.80 -2.63
C TRP A 163 5.89 18.40 -2.97
N SER A 164 4.98 18.51 -2.01
CA SER A 164 3.65 19.10 -2.21
C SER A 164 3.66 20.61 -2.36
N ASP A 165 4.66 21.29 -1.79
CA ASP A 165 4.84 22.74 -1.88
C ASP A 165 5.37 23.16 -3.28
N ASP A 166 5.84 22.19 -4.08
CA ASP A 166 6.34 22.40 -5.44
C ASP A 166 5.37 21.82 -6.49
N ALA A 167 4.72 22.69 -7.25
CA ALA A 167 3.79 22.32 -8.31
C ALA A 167 4.45 21.47 -9.42
N ALA A 168 5.78 21.54 -9.60
CA ALA A 168 6.49 20.73 -10.57
C ALA A 168 6.42 19.23 -10.26
N THR A 169 6.27 18.84 -8.98
CA THR A 169 6.09 17.45 -8.57
C THR A 169 4.84 16.85 -9.20
N ALA A 170 3.70 17.55 -9.12
CA ALA A 170 2.46 17.09 -9.72
C ALA A 170 2.54 16.98 -11.25
N ARG A 171 3.28 17.89 -11.90
CA ARG A 171 3.52 17.84 -13.34
C ARG A 171 4.35 16.59 -13.71
N LEU A 172 5.45 16.35 -13.02
CA LEU A 172 6.32 15.19 -13.26
C LEU A 172 5.55 13.86 -13.13
N LEU A 173 4.76 13.71 -12.07
CA LEU A 173 3.97 12.49 -11.85
C LEU A 173 2.88 12.35 -12.91
N ARG A 174 2.28 13.45 -13.38
CA ARG A 174 1.27 13.42 -14.45
C ARG A 174 1.84 13.03 -15.81
N GLU A 175 2.99 13.59 -16.17
CA GLU A 175 3.67 13.29 -17.44
C GLU A 175 4.08 11.81 -17.56
N SER A 176 4.26 11.14 -16.42
CA SER A 176 4.62 9.72 -16.34
C SER A 176 3.44 8.80 -16.04
N GLY A 177 2.22 9.32 -15.90
CA GLY A 177 1.05 8.51 -15.51
C GLY A 177 1.17 7.86 -14.12
N THR A 178 1.98 8.45 -13.23
CA THR A 178 2.26 7.93 -11.89
C THR A 178 1.28 8.49 -10.87
N SER A 179 0.64 7.62 -10.08
CA SER A 179 -0.29 8.01 -9.03
C SER A 179 0.46 8.59 -7.83
N TRP A 180 0.12 9.80 -7.40
CA TRP A 180 0.61 10.34 -6.14
C TRP A 180 -0.20 9.73 -4.99
N VAL A 181 0.46 8.88 -4.20
CA VAL A 181 -0.18 8.18 -3.08
C VAL A 181 -0.75 9.18 -2.07
N ARG A 182 -2.02 9.01 -1.74
CA ARG A 182 -2.72 9.76 -0.70
C ARG A 182 -2.52 9.05 0.63
N ILE A 183 -1.94 9.76 1.59
CA ILE A 183 -1.52 9.18 2.87
C ILE A 183 -2.41 9.73 3.99
N ASP A 184 -2.91 8.84 4.84
CA ASP A 184 -3.43 9.23 6.16
C ASP A 184 -2.43 8.79 7.24
N GLU A 185 -1.89 9.77 7.95
CA GLU A 185 -0.90 9.62 9.04
C GLU A 185 -1.06 10.77 10.05
N PRO A 186 -0.47 10.69 11.26
CA PRO A 186 -0.47 11.82 12.18
C PRO A 186 0.22 13.03 11.52
N ARG A 187 -0.35 14.22 11.72
CA ARG A 187 0.10 15.44 11.02
C ARG A 187 1.30 16.08 11.71
N PHE A 188 2.42 16.20 11.02
CA PHE A 188 3.59 16.95 11.49
C PHE A 188 3.86 18.17 10.60
N SER A 189 4.70 19.10 11.05
CA SER A 189 5.05 20.29 10.27
C SER A 189 5.74 19.97 8.93
N SER A 190 6.36 18.80 8.83
CA SER A 190 7.01 18.27 7.63
C SER A 190 6.11 17.36 6.78
N SER A 191 4.92 16.98 7.25
CA SER A 191 4.05 16.04 6.54
C SER A 191 3.58 16.62 5.20
N VAL A 192 3.50 15.76 4.19
CA VAL A 192 2.95 16.10 2.88
C VAL A 192 1.50 16.64 2.98
N ALA A 193 1.11 17.48 2.03
CA ALA A 193 -0.26 17.99 1.92
C ALA A 193 -1.29 16.84 1.89
N GLN A 194 -2.47 17.07 2.50
CA GLN A 194 -3.57 16.09 2.48
C GLN A 194 -4.27 16.08 1.13
N GLU A 195 -4.52 17.28 0.60
CA GLU A 195 -5.13 17.45 -0.70
C GLU A 195 -4.04 17.47 -1.77
N LEU A 196 -3.94 16.35 -2.49
CA LEU A 196 -3.04 16.20 -3.63
C LEU A 196 -3.82 16.24 -4.94
N PRO A 197 -3.26 16.81 -6.02
CA PRO A 197 -3.88 16.76 -7.34
C PRO A 197 -3.90 15.33 -7.86
N GLN A 198 -4.86 15.02 -8.75
CA GLN A 198 -4.83 13.77 -9.51
C GLN A 198 -3.68 13.82 -10.53
N THR A 199 -2.87 12.76 -10.56
CA THR A 199 -1.68 12.63 -11.42
C THR A 199 -1.70 11.39 -12.31
N ALA A 200 -2.64 10.46 -12.11
CA ALA A 200 -2.80 9.29 -12.96
C ALA A 200 -4.28 8.95 -13.15
N ASP A 201 -4.55 7.99 -14.02
CA ASP A 201 -5.88 7.39 -14.20
C ASP A 201 -6.23 6.38 -13.10
N HIS A 202 -5.33 6.12 -12.16
CA HIS A 202 -5.55 5.28 -10.99
C HIS A 202 -5.17 6.03 -9.71
N SER A 203 -5.82 5.66 -8.60
CA SER A 203 -5.59 6.25 -7.28
C SER A 203 -5.09 5.21 -6.30
N TYR A 204 -4.26 5.67 -5.37
CA TYR A 204 -3.64 4.82 -4.36
C TYR A 204 -3.71 5.51 -2.99
N PHE A 205 -4.32 4.85 -2.02
CA PHE A 205 -4.46 5.32 -0.64
C PHE A 205 -3.70 4.41 0.31
N ARG A 206 -2.93 5.00 1.23
CA ARG A 206 -2.28 4.27 2.33
C ARG A 206 -2.67 4.90 3.67
N LEU A 207 -3.34 4.11 4.49
CA LEU A 207 -3.95 4.54 5.75
C LEU A 207 -3.15 3.95 6.91
N HIS A 208 -2.28 4.77 7.52
CA HIS A 208 -1.32 4.30 8.51
C HIS A 208 -1.81 4.35 9.96
N GLY A 209 -2.96 4.96 10.20
CA GLY A 209 -3.40 5.34 11.53
C GLY A 209 -2.85 6.70 11.95
N ARG A 210 -3.36 7.22 13.07
CA ARG A 210 -3.04 8.57 13.57
C ARG A 210 -2.44 8.55 14.98
N ASN A 211 -1.69 7.49 15.32
CA ASN A 211 -1.00 7.38 16.62
C ASN A 211 0.21 8.33 16.70
N ARG A 212 -0.06 9.61 16.99
CA ARG A 212 0.94 10.67 17.08
C ARG A 212 2.00 10.38 18.15
N GLU A 213 1.60 9.80 19.27
CA GLU A 213 2.47 9.54 20.42
C GLU A 213 3.58 8.55 20.08
N MET A 214 3.22 7.43 19.44
CA MET A 214 4.14 6.36 19.11
C MET A 214 4.78 6.50 17.73
N TRP A 215 4.40 7.50 16.93
CA TRP A 215 4.83 7.59 15.54
C TRP A 215 6.37 7.60 15.37
N TRP A 216 7.05 8.41 16.17
CA TRP A 216 8.52 8.53 16.16
C TRP A 216 9.22 7.80 17.30
N LYS A 217 8.47 7.41 18.35
CA LYS A 217 9.01 6.80 19.58
C LYS A 217 8.81 5.28 19.63
N GLY A 218 7.77 4.79 18.96
CA GLY A 218 7.39 3.39 18.96
C GLY A 218 8.25 2.54 18.04
N ASN A 219 8.00 1.23 18.11
CA ASN A 219 8.60 0.26 17.23
C ASN A 219 7.75 0.07 15.96
N VAL A 220 8.12 -0.91 15.15
CA VAL A 220 7.42 -1.23 13.89
C VAL A 220 5.96 -1.66 14.10
N GLU A 221 5.51 -1.99 15.30
CA GLU A 221 4.13 -2.33 15.61
C GLU A 221 3.38 -1.18 16.28
N THR A 222 3.95 -0.61 17.34
CA THR A 222 3.27 0.41 18.16
C THR A 222 3.07 1.73 17.41
N ARG A 223 3.94 2.05 16.43
CA ARG A 223 3.73 3.18 15.50
C ARG A 223 2.37 3.11 14.81
N TYR A 224 1.96 1.91 14.43
CA TYR A 224 0.75 1.64 13.64
C TYR A 224 -0.42 1.14 14.51
N LYS A 225 -0.30 1.22 15.84
CA LYS A 225 -1.36 0.89 16.80
C LYS A 225 -2.41 1.98 16.82
N TYR A 226 -3.35 1.91 15.89
CA TYR A 226 -4.45 2.85 15.77
C TYR A 226 -5.66 2.16 15.12
N LEU A 227 -6.80 2.13 15.80
CA LEU A 227 -8.06 1.68 15.22
C LEU A 227 -8.84 2.93 14.82
N TYR A 228 -9.06 3.12 13.52
CA TYR A 228 -9.89 4.21 13.03
C TYR A 228 -11.31 4.06 13.55
N SER A 229 -11.89 5.16 14.00
CA SER A 229 -13.30 5.23 14.40
C SER A 229 -14.24 5.19 13.18
N ALA A 230 -15.51 4.85 13.40
CA ALA A 230 -16.53 4.87 12.35
C ALA A 230 -16.66 6.24 11.67
N GLY A 231 -16.54 7.34 12.43
CA GLY A 231 -16.57 8.69 11.88
C GLY A 231 -15.39 9.00 10.97
N GLU A 232 -14.18 8.56 11.35
CA GLU A 232 -12.99 8.73 10.51
C GLU A 232 -13.06 7.88 9.24
N ILE A 233 -13.56 6.64 9.34
CA ILE A 233 -13.80 5.79 8.17
C ILE A 233 -14.82 6.44 7.23
N ALA A 234 -15.90 7.01 7.74
CA ALA A 234 -16.88 7.72 6.91
C ALA A 234 -16.26 8.91 6.17
N GLN A 235 -15.43 9.71 6.85
CA GLN A 235 -14.70 10.83 6.23
C GLN A 235 -13.73 10.35 5.14
N LEU A 236 -12.96 9.30 5.41
CA LEU A 236 -12.03 8.73 4.45
C LEU A 236 -12.76 8.10 3.25
N ALA A 237 -13.89 7.43 3.49
CA ALA A 237 -14.73 6.85 2.43
C ALA A 237 -15.28 7.93 1.49
N GLU A 238 -15.66 9.09 2.01
CA GLU A 238 -16.10 10.23 1.19
C GLU A 238 -14.96 10.76 0.30
N GLN A 239 -13.75 10.90 0.85
CA GLN A 239 -12.57 11.27 0.06
C GLN A 239 -12.27 10.24 -1.04
N VAL A 240 -12.37 8.96 -0.71
CA VAL A 240 -12.21 7.86 -1.68
C VAL A 240 -13.25 7.96 -2.79
N LYS A 241 -14.53 8.24 -2.49
CA LYS A 241 -15.58 8.40 -3.51
C LYS A 241 -15.26 9.55 -4.47
N GLN A 242 -14.91 10.71 -3.93
CA GLN A 242 -14.60 11.91 -4.72
C GLN A 242 -13.39 11.71 -5.64
N VAL A 243 -12.37 11.00 -5.15
CA VAL A 243 -11.18 10.68 -5.94
C VAL A 243 -11.46 9.55 -6.93
N GLY A 244 -12.21 8.53 -6.52
CA GLY A 244 -12.55 7.36 -7.32
C GLY A 244 -13.38 7.70 -8.56
N GLN A 245 -14.23 8.74 -8.49
CA GLN A 245 -14.97 9.26 -9.66
C GLN A 245 -14.05 9.74 -10.81
N LYS A 246 -12.77 10.01 -10.54
CA LYS A 246 -11.79 10.51 -11.51
C LYS A 246 -10.75 9.45 -11.89
N SER A 247 -10.97 8.19 -11.51
CA SER A 247 -10.00 7.11 -11.63
C SER A 247 -10.64 5.85 -12.20
N ASN A 248 -9.94 5.18 -13.11
CA ASN A 248 -10.27 3.86 -13.65
C ASN A 248 -10.13 2.75 -12.60
N SER A 249 -9.29 2.95 -11.59
CA SER A 249 -9.07 2.01 -10.49
C SER A 249 -8.61 2.74 -9.23
N THR A 250 -9.07 2.30 -8.07
CA THR A 250 -8.68 2.88 -6.77
C THR A 250 -8.22 1.77 -5.83
N PHE A 251 -6.97 1.85 -5.38
CA PHE A 251 -6.37 0.92 -4.43
C PHE A 251 -6.28 1.56 -3.04
N ILE A 252 -6.71 0.83 -2.01
CA ILE A 252 -6.81 1.33 -0.65
C ILE A 252 -6.22 0.28 0.29
N TYR A 253 -5.12 0.65 0.96
CA TYR A 253 -4.42 -0.25 1.86
C TYR A 253 -4.34 0.32 3.27
N PHE A 254 -4.91 -0.43 4.21
CA PHE A 254 -4.76 -0.20 5.64
C PHE A 254 -3.43 -0.78 6.14
N ASN A 255 -2.59 0.06 6.72
CA ASN A 255 -1.26 -0.30 7.26
C ASN A 255 -1.22 -0.16 8.79
N ASN A 256 -2.35 0.11 9.44
CA ASN A 256 -2.52 0.12 10.89
C ASN A 256 -2.60 -1.31 11.45
N HIS A 257 -1.53 -2.08 11.31
CA HIS A 257 -1.57 -3.55 11.41
C HIS A 257 -1.64 -4.14 12.82
N TRP A 258 -1.66 -3.33 13.89
CA TRP A 258 -1.70 -3.84 15.26
C TRP A 258 -2.95 -4.72 15.51
N GLN A 259 -2.76 -5.97 15.93
CA GLN A 259 -3.83 -6.89 16.37
C GLN A 259 -5.06 -6.90 15.44
N ALA A 260 -4.81 -6.96 14.14
CA ALA A 260 -5.84 -6.98 13.11
C ALA A 260 -6.75 -5.73 13.04
N TYR A 261 -6.29 -4.56 13.50
CA TYR A 261 -6.99 -3.30 13.27
C TYR A 261 -7.13 -2.97 11.78
N ALA A 262 -6.08 -3.21 10.99
CA ALA A 262 -6.11 -3.03 9.54
C ALA A 262 -7.23 -3.81 8.83
N PRO A 263 -7.36 -5.15 8.94
CA PRO A 263 -8.46 -5.87 8.31
C PRO A 263 -9.84 -5.47 8.87
N ARG A 264 -9.95 -5.08 10.14
CA ARG A 264 -11.21 -4.53 10.69
C ARG A 264 -11.62 -3.25 9.98
N ASN A 265 -10.73 -2.26 9.94
CA ASN A 265 -11.00 -0.99 9.28
C ASN A 265 -11.13 -1.11 7.75
N ALA A 266 -10.46 -2.06 7.11
CA ALA A 266 -10.68 -2.38 5.71
C ALA A 266 -12.13 -2.82 5.44
N MET A 267 -12.70 -3.67 6.31
CA MET A 267 -14.12 -4.03 6.23
C MET A 267 -15.05 -2.85 6.51
N ASP A 268 -14.72 -2.00 7.48
CA ASP A 268 -15.50 -0.79 7.76
C ASP A 268 -15.52 0.15 6.54
N MET A 269 -14.38 0.29 5.84
CA MET A 269 -14.28 1.04 4.58
C MET A 269 -15.14 0.41 3.49
N MET A 270 -15.09 -0.92 3.30
CA MET A 270 -15.94 -1.61 2.33
C MET A 270 -17.43 -1.37 2.62
N ARG A 271 -17.85 -1.39 3.90
CA ARG A 271 -19.22 -1.05 4.32
C ARG A 271 -19.58 0.40 4.00
N ALA A 272 -18.71 1.35 4.34
CA ALA A 272 -18.94 2.78 4.10
C ALA A 272 -19.01 3.13 2.60
N LEU A 273 -18.28 2.37 1.77
CA LEU A 273 -18.29 2.46 0.31
C LEU A 273 -19.40 1.62 -0.35
N GLN A 274 -20.18 0.85 0.43
CA GLN A 274 -21.21 -0.08 -0.07
C GLN A 274 -20.66 -1.11 -1.07
N LEU A 275 -19.42 -1.54 -0.87
CA LEU A 275 -18.80 -2.60 -1.65
C LEU A 275 -19.32 -3.98 -1.21
N PRO A 276 -19.39 -4.97 -2.11
CA PRO A 276 -19.82 -6.30 -1.75
C PRO A 276 -18.90 -6.92 -0.69
N LEU A 277 -19.48 -7.36 0.42
CA LEU A 277 -18.80 -8.17 1.43
C LEU A 277 -19.08 -9.64 1.15
N LYS A 278 -18.03 -10.43 0.92
CA LYS A 278 -18.17 -11.88 0.70
C LYS A 278 -18.57 -12.61 1.99
N ALA A 279 -17.95 -12.24 3.10
CA ALA A 279 -18.18 -12.81 4.43
C ALA A 279 -17.66 -11.86 5.51
N ILE A 280 -18.01 -12.13 6.78
CA ILE A 280 -17.40 -11.49 7.95
C ILE A 280 -16.50 -12.53 8.63
N PRO A 281 -15.23 -12.22 8.95
CA PRO A 281 -14.38 -13.14 9.69
C PRO A 281 -15.00 -13.51 11.04
N PRO A 282 -15.04 -14.80 11.41
CA PRO A 282 -15.60 -15.23 12.69
C PRO A 282 -14.99 -14.51 13.90
N MET A 283 -13.67 -14.26 13.86
CA MET A 283 -12.95 -13.55 14.92
C MET A 283 -13.47 -12.13 15.20
N PHE A 284 -14.19 -11.52 14.25
CA PHE A 284 -14.74 -10.17 14.42
C PHE A 284 -16.14 -10.17 15.03
N LEU A 285 -16.81 -11.32 15.06
CA LEU A 285 -18.14 -11.50 15.66
C LEU A 285 -18.07 -11.81 17.16
N THR A 286 -16.92 -12.27 17.65
CA THR A 286 -16.70 -12.67 19.05
C THR A 286 -16.14 -11.55 19.93
N LEU A 287 -15.96 -10.35 19.36
CA LEU A 287 -15.41 -9.19 20.04
C LEU A 287 -16.55 -8.19 20.32
N GLU A 288 -17.45 -8.58 21.22
CA GLU A 288 -18.36 -7.67 21.95
C GLU A 288 -17.83 -7.45 23.37
#